data_AF-A0A0U1HX01-F1
#
_entry.id   AF-A0A0U1HX01-F1
#
_cell.length_a   1.000
_cell.length_b   1.000
_cell.length_c   1.000
_cell.angle_alpha   90.00
_cell.angle_beta   90.00
_cell.angle_gamma   90.00
#
_symmetry.space_group_name_H-M   'P 1'
#
loop_
_entity.id
_entity.type
_entity.pdbx_description
1 polymer ?
#
loop_
_entity_poly.entity_id
_entity_poly.type
_entity_poly.pdbx_seq_one_letter_code
_entity_poly.pdbx_strand_id
1 'polypeptide(L)'
;MNEYNYQRMVEQSLEQYDRLLVSDPDEQEELGKRIEFLRCHSKMLSAFKSAIKNSCHVAGTGSGHLAAFTETVAMELYLDDVQEEIFLRVAKAERAMELEAEKDHQLQ
;
A
#
# COMPACT_ATOMS: atom_id res chain seq x y z
N MET A 1 -18.44 13.23 -7.56
CA MET A 1 -19.07 11.90 -7.30
C MET A 1 -18.41 10.88 -8.22
N ASN A 2 -17.15 10.49 -7.95
CA ASN A 2 -16.39 9.53 -8.78
C ASN A 2 -15.33 8.76 -7.95
N GLU A 3 -14.65 9.40 -6.99
CA GLU A 3 -13.67 8.72 -6.11
C GLU A 3 -14.32 7.71 -5.15
N TYR A 4 -15.48 8.07 -4.58
CA TYR A 4 -16.19 7.20 -3.62
C TYR A 4 -16.63 5.86 -4.24
N ASN A 5 -16.78 5.82 -5.57
CA ASN A 5 -17.16 4.60 -6.28
C ASN A 5 -15.93 3.72 -6.57
N TYR A 6 -14.80 4.34 -6.93
CA TYR A 6 -13.55 3.62 -7.17
C TYR A 6 -12.96 3.03 -5.89
N GLN A 7 -12.94 3.81 -4.80
CA GLN A 7 -12.44 3.32 -3.52
C GLN A 7 -13.24 2.13 -3.01
N ARG A 8 -14.58 2.19 -3.11
CA ARG A 8 -15.45 1.08 -2.72
C ARG A 8 -15.28 -0.15 -3.60
N MET A 9 -15.04 0.03 -4.90
CA MET A 9 -14.76 -1.06 -5.82
C MET A 9 -13.45 -1.77 -5.47
N VAL A 10 -12.40 -1.01 -5.13
CA VAL A 10 -11.13 -1.57 -4.65
C VAL A 10 -11.33 -2.32 -3.34
N GLU A 11 -12.07 -1.77 -2.39
CA GLU A 11 -12.39 -2.44 -1.11
C GLU A 11 -13.14 -3.76 -1.32
N GLN A 12 -14.15 -3.79 -2.19
CA GLN A 12 -14.89 -5.01 -2.50
C GLN A 12 -14.02 -6.07 -3.20
N SER A 13 -13.15 -5.64 -4.11
CA SER A 13 -12.21 -6.53 -4.79
C SER A 13 -11.23 -7.16 -3.78
N LEU A 14 -10.70 -6.35 -2.85
CA LEU A 14 -9.84 -6.81 -1.76
C LEU A 14 -10.56 -7.81 -0.82
N GLU A 15 -11.79 -7.52 -0.43
CA GLU A 15 -12.60 -8.41 0.44
C GLU A 15 -12.93 -9.76 -0.22
N GLN A 16 -13.11 -9.78 -1.53
CA GLN A 16 -13.33 -11.03 -2.29
C GLN A 16 -12.02 -11.81 -2.41
N TYR A 17 -10.91 -11.11 -2.67
CA TYR A 17 -9.61 -11.74 -2.83
C TYR A 17 -9.07 -12.31 -1.52
N ASP A 18 -9.30 -11.64 -0.37
CA ASP A 18 -8.94 -12.16 0.96
C ASP A 18 -9.58 -13.52 1.27
N ARG A 19 -10.78 -13.80 0.75
CA ARG A 19 -11.45 -15.10 0.96
C ARG A 19 -10.82 -16.22 0.12
N LEU A 20 -10.29 -15.90 -1.06
CA LEU A 20 -9.59 -16.85 -1.94
C LEU A 20 -8.16 -17.12 -1.44
N LEU A 21 -7.44 -16.05 -1.08
CA LEU A 21 -6.04 -16.06 -0.67
C LEU A 21 -5.71 -16.84 0.60
N VAL A 22 -6.61 -16.81 1.60
CA VAL A 22 -6.34 -17.44 2.91
C VAL A 22 -6.07 -18.94 2.77
N SER A 23 -6.47 -19.55 1.65
CA SER A 23 -6.44 -21.01 1.48
C SER A 23 -5.49 -21.50 0.37
N ASP A 24 -4.83 -20.62 -0.39
CA ASP A 24 -4.00 -21.00 -1.54
C ASP A 24 -2.50 -20.63 -1.34
N PRO A 25 -1.62 -21.62 -1.12
CA PRO A 25 -0.18 -21.40 -0.97
C PRO A 25 0.51 -20.79 -2.19
N ASP A 26 0.05 -21.10 -3.40
CA ASP A 26 0.69 -20.60 -4.64
C ASP A 26 0.42 -19.10 -4.80
N GLU A 27 -0.80 -18.67 -4.47
CA GLU A 27 -1.16 -17.24 -4.45
C GLU A 27 -0.42 -16.48 -3.35
N GLN A 28 -0.14 -17.11 -2.19
CA GLN A 28 0.70 -16.49 -1.17
C GLN A 28 2.15 -16.30 -1.64
N GLU A 29 2.70 -17.25 -2.39
CA GLU A 29 4.03 -17.11 -2.98
C GLU A 29 4.09 -15.98 -4.00
N GLU A 30 3.08 -15.89 -4.87
CA GLU A 30 2.98 -14.82 -5.88
C GLU A 30 2.86 -13.43 -5.23
N LEU A 31 2.02 -13.29 -4.20
CA LEU A 31 1.97 -12.05 -3.42
C LEU A 31 3.32 -11.70 -2.79
N GLY A 32 4.03 -12.69 -2.25
CA GLY A 32 5.37 -12.50 -1.68
C GLY A 32 6.35 -11.92 -2.70
N LYS A 33 6.36 -12.45 -3.93
CA LYS A 33 7.22 -11.94 -5.02
C LYS A 33 6.90 -10.50 -5.38
N ARG A 34 5.61 -10.14 -5.46
CA ARG A 34 5.17 -8.78 -5.78
C ARG A 34 5.54 -7.78 -4.69
N ILE A 35 5.32 -8.13 -3.43
CA ILE A 35 5.70 -7.29 -2.29
C ILE A 35 7.22 -7.07 -2.29
N GLU A 36 8.01 -8.12 -2.54
CA GLU A 36 9.47 -7.98 -2.61
C GLU A 36 9.94 -7.09 -3.77
N PHE A 37 9.29 -7.20 -4.93
CA PHE A 37 9.52 -6.28 -6.04
C PHE A 37 9.22 -4.83 -5.63
N LEU A 38 8.08 -4.58 -4.98
CA LEU A 38 7.72 -3.26 -4.50
C LEU A 38 8.73 -2.72 -3.47
N ARG A 39 9.23 -3.55 -2.55
CA ARG A 39 10.28 -3.17 -1.59
C ARG A 39 11.55 -2.71 -2.27
N CYS A 40 12.02 -3.47 -3.27
CA CYS A 40 13.27 -3.17 -3.97
C CYS A 40 13.18 -1.94 -4.88
N HIS A 41 11.98 -1.60 -5.37
CA HIS A 41 11.80 -0.57 -6.39
C HIS A 41 11.10 0.70 -5.89
N SER A 42 10.47 0.66 -4.72
CA SER A 42 9.80 1.82 -4.11
C SER A 42 10.77 2.73 -3.36
N LYS A 43 10.44 4.03 -3.35
CA LYS A 43 11.11 5.05 -2.52
C LYS A 43 10.13 5.66 -1.51
N MET A 44 9.05 4.95 -1.17
CA MET A 44 7.93 5.48 -0.39
C MET A 44 8.34 6.02 0.98
N LEU A 45 9.21 5.35 1.73
CA LEU A 45 9.72 5.86 3.01
C LEU A 45 10.28 7.28 2.91
N SER A 46 11.12 7.53 1.89
CA SER A 46 11.68 8.86 1.64
C SER A 46 10.62 9.88 1.22
N ALA A 47 9.61 9.44 0.45
CA ALA A 47 8.49 10.26 0.03
C ALA A 47 7.59 10.63 1.22
N PHE A 48 7.31 9.71 2.15
CA PHE A 48 6.54 9.99 3.37
C PHE A 48 7.27 10.97 4.27
N LYS A 49 8.57 10.77 4.53
CA LYS A 49 9.38 11.73 5.31
C LYS A 49 9.34 13.12 4.68
N SER A 50 9.46 13.21 3.35
CA SER A 50 9.36 14.47 2.61
C SER A 50 7.97 15.11 2.72
N ALA A 51 6.90 14.32 2.56
CA ALA A 51 5.52 14.80 2.69
C ALA A 51 5.24 15.35 4.09
N ILE A 52 5.68 14.66 5.14
CA ILE A 52 5.51 15.14 6.53
C ILE A 52 6.27 16.46 6.74
N LYS A 53 7.53 16.55 6.29
CA LYS A 53 8.33 17.79 6.37
C LYS A 53 7.66 18.97 5.66
N ASN A 54 7.08 18.74 4.49
CA ASN A 54 6.64 19.80 3.59
C ASN A 54 5.15 20.14 3.72
N SER A 55 4.33 19.22 4.22
CA SER A 55 2.87 19.35 4.24
C SER A 55 2.27 19.43 5.64
N CYS A 56 3.02 19.09 6.69
CA CYS A 56 2.55 19.24 8.06
C CYS A 56 3.00 20.59 8.65
N HIS A 57 2.11 21.22 9.41
CA HIS A 57 2.43 22.42 10.18
C HIS A 57 2.05 22.18 11.65
N VAL A 58 3.02 22.35 12.55
CA VAL A 58 2.77 22.30 13.99
C VAL A 58 2.87 23.72 14.52
N ALA A 59 1.72 24.29 14.91
CA ALA A 59 1.63 25.65 15.42
C ALA A 59 2.58 25.86 16.60
N GLY A 60 3.31 26.98 16.60
CA GLY A 60 4.25 27.34 17.67
C GLY A 60 5.59 26.62 17.62
N THR A 61 5.88 25.84 16.56
CA THR A 61 7.19 25.19 16.37
C THR A 61 7.90 25.69 15.12
N GLY A 62 9.23 25.77 15.17
CA GLY A 62 10.05 26.03 13.99
C GLY A 62 10.09 24.83 13.04
N SER A 63 10.39 25.06 11.76
CA SER A 63 10.45 24.03 10.71
C SER A 63 11.41 22.87 11.00
N GLY A 64 12.37 23.06 11.91
CA GLY A 64 13.33 22.02 12.32
C GLY A 64 12.75 20.89 13.18
N HIS A 65 11.61 21.08 13.85
CA HIS A 65 11.05 20.05 14.75
C HIS A 65 10.48 18.86 13.97
N LEU A 66 9.72 19.13 12.91
CA LEU A 66 9.22 18.08 12.01
C LEU A 66 10.38 17.34 11.34
N ALA A 67 11.43 18.08 10.98
CA ALA A 67 12.62 17.47 10.41
C ALA A 67 13.29 16.49 11.37
N ALA A 68 13.52 16.88 12.62
CA ALA A 68 14.09 16.01 13.63
C ALA A 68 13.18 14.80 13.93
N PHE A 69 11.86 15.03 13.96
CA PHE A 69 10.87 13.98 14.20
C PHE A 69 10.88 12.90 13.10
N THR A 70 10.96 13.30 11.82
CA THR A 70 11.01 12.36 10.69
C THR A 70 12.27 11.50 10.64
N GLU A 71 13.35 11.90 11.31
CA GLU A 71 14.59 11.12 11.40
C GLU A 71 14.66 10.24 12.66
N THR A 72 13.60 10.21 13.49
CA THR A 72 13.58 9.31 14.66
C THR A 72 13.39 7.86 14.23
N VAL A 73 14.03 6.93 14.93
CA VAL A 73 13.88 5.47 14.69
C VAL A 73 12.42 5.04 14.81
N ALA A 74 11.68 5.58 15.78
CA ALA A 74 10.26 5.27 15.96
C ALA A 74 9.41 5.68 14.73
N MET A 75 9.68 6.85 14.15
CA MET A 75 9.00 7.28 12.93
C MET A 75 9.42 6.43 11.73
N GLU A 76 10.68 6.05 11.63
CA GLU A 76 11.16 5.19 10.55
C GLU A 76 10.45 3.83 10.55
N LEU A 77 10.38 3.18 11.71
CA LEU A 77 9.65 1.92 11.87
C LEU A 77 8.15 2.07 11.55
N TYR A 78 7.51 3.14 12.04
CA TYR A 78 6.11 3.40 11.73
C TYR A 78 5.85 3.58 10.24
N LEU A 79 6.70 4.36 9.55
CA LEU A 79 6.56 4.58 8.11
C LEU A 79 6.89 3.33 7.30
N ASP A 80 7.78 2.47 7.79
CA ASP A 80 8.06 1.17 7.19
C ASP A 80 6.83 0.26 7.29
N ASP A 81 6.19 0.18 8.47
CA ASP A 81 4.93 -0.57 8.66
C ASP A 81 3.81 -0.06 7.73
N VAL A 82 3.65 1.27 7.61
CA VAL A 82 2.68 1.88 6.69
C VAL A 82 2.99 1.52 5.24
N GLN A 83 4.26 1.53 4.86
CA GLN A 83 4.71 1.18 3.52
C GLN A 83 4.39 -0.30 3.20
N GLU A 84 4.66 -1.21 4.14
CA GLU A 84 4.34 -2.63 4.02
C GLU A 84 2.84 -2.88 3.85
N GLU A 85 2.01 -2.15 4.60
CA GLU A 85 0.55 -2.23 4.44
C GLU A 85 0.11 -1.77 3.04
N ILE A 86 0.69 -0.69 2.53
CA ILE A 86 0.40 -0.20 1.17
C ILE A 86 0.83 -1.23 0.13
N PHE A 87 2.03 -1.81 0.25
CA PHE A 87 2.49 -2.85 -0.67
C PHE A 87 1.54 -4.04 -0.71
N LEU A 88 1.11 -4.52 0.46
CA LEU A 88 0.16 -5.61 0.56
C LEU A 88 -1.16 -5.27 -0.13
N ARG A 89 -1.72 -4.08 0.13
CA ARG A 89 -2.99 -3.64 -0.48
C ARG A 89 -2.87 -3.49 -2.00
N VAL A 90 -1.76 -2.94 -2.50
CA VAL A 90 -1.51 -2.80 -3.94
C VAL A 90 -1.38 -4.17 -4.61
N ALA A 91 -0.52 -5.05 -4.07
CA ALA A 91 -0.32 -6.38 -4.62
C ALA A 91 -1.62 -7.19 -4.67
N LYS A 92 -2.44 -7.11 -3.61
CA LYS A 92 -3.77 -7.73 -3.57
C LYS A 92 -4.72 -7.14 -4.60
N ALA A 93 -4.80 -5.81 -4.72
CA ALA A 93 -5.70 -5.16 -5.67
C ALA A 93 -5.32 -5.49 -7.12
N GLU A 94 -4.04 -5.42 -7.47
CA GLU A 94 -3.55 -5.78 -8.80
C GLU A 94 -3.87 -7.23 -9.14
N ARG A 95 -3.59 -8.16 -8.22
CA ARG A 95 -3.84 -9.58 -8.43
C ARG A 95 -5.34 -9.90 -8.52
N ALA A 96 -6.17 -9.24 -7.72
CA ALA A 96 -7.62 -9.39 -7.80
C ALA A 96 -8.17 -8.93 -9.17
N MET A 97 -7.67 -7.82 -9.71
CA MET A 97 -8.04 -7.33 -11.05
C MET A 97 -7.61 -8.31 -12.16
N GLU A 98 -6.42 -8.91 -12.06
CA GLU A 98 -5.96 -9.92 -13.01
C GLU A 98 -6.87 -11.15 -13.02
N LEU A 99 -7.21 -11.68 -11.83
CA LEU A 99 -8.09 -12.84 -11.71
C LEU A 99 -9.51 -12.56 -12.18
N GLU A 100 -10.01 -11.34 -11.99
CA GLU A 100 -11.28 -10.89 -12.56
C GLU A 100 -11.22 -10.88 -14.09
N ALA A 101 -10.15 -10.31 -14.67
CA ALA A 101 -9.94 -10.29 -16.11
C ALA A 101 -9.80 -11.71 -16.71
N GLU A 102 -9.11 -12.63 -16.03
CA GLU A 102 -8.99 -14.03 -16.45
C GLU A 102 -10.35 -14.75 -16.46
N LYS A 103 -11.21 -14.50 -15.47
CA LYS A 103 -12.57 -15.06 -15.41
C LYS A 103 -13.45 -14.55 -16.55
N ASP A 104 -13.41 -13.25 -16.82
CA ASP A 104 -14.18 -12.64 -17.91
C ASP A 104 -13.76 -13.20 -19.28
N HIS A 105 -12.47 -13.48 -19.47
CA HIS A 105 -11.94 -14.06 -20.71
C HIS A 105 -12.36 -15.53 -20.92
N GLN A 106 -12.60 -16.29 -19.85
CA GLN A 106 -13.07 -17.68 -19.93
C GLN A 106 -14.57 -17.80 -20.18
N LEU A 107 -15.33 -16.71 -20.01
CA LEU A 107 -16.78 -16.66 -20.20
C LEU A 107 -17.19 -16.17 -21.60
N GLN A 108 -16.23 -15.82 -22.46
CA GLN A 108 -16.43 -15.44 -23.88
C GLN A 108 -16.08 -16.59 -24.83
#